data_AF-F4QA92-F1
#
_entry.id   AF-F4QA92-F1
#
_cell.length_a   1.000
_cell.length_b   1.000
_cell.length_c   1.000
_cell.angle_alpha   90.00
_cell.angle_beta   90.00
_cell.angle_gamma   90.00
#
_symmetry.space_group_name_H-M   'P 1'
#
loop_
_entity.id
_entity.type
_entity.pdbx_description
1 polymer ?
#
loop_
_entity_poly.entity_id
_entity_poly.type
_entity_poly.pdbx_seq_one_letter_code
_entity_poly.pdbx_strand_id
1 'polypeptide(L)'
;MVNISKTNLITFAFTLCCIALYAAAFSTYWVKMKIHLVGVSTPTQPEGTTILYEKWDKNKLTVYPAAGGEIKMTVDVEQTDANKNAQNIFKTSFAFAIIAFAFSVFSALMISTYMFFKRMPFHSIIVKVLLVMMAVCGLISALTFLGLPKAMHKDCTNNGLANCEQLNYYHKVIGSQVIEYNPTGTVYIEYKWGPTYGWALVLCGAGLSVIAMSFNFARGKFDEETAH
;
A
#
# COMPACT_ATOMS: atom_id res chain seq x y z
N MET A 1 13.84 35.73 20.17
CA MET A 1 13.44 35.12 18.89
C MET A 1 13.98 33.70 18.83
N VAL A 2 13.13 32.70 18.58
CA VAL A 2 13.58 31.31 18.42
C VAL A 2 14.27 31.19 17.07
N ASN A 3 15.60 31.12 17.05
CA ASN A 3 16.34 30.81 15.82
C ASN A 3 16.11 29.32 15.50
N ILE A 4 15.17 29.03 14.59
CA ILE A 4 14.83 27.68 14.14
C ILE A 4 15.77 27.32 12.98
N SER A 5 16.49 26.21 13.11
CA SER A 5 17.30 25.69 12.01
C SER A 5 16.41 25.34 10.81
N LYS A 6 16.72 25.93 9.65
CA LYS A 6 16.02 25.66 8.38
C LYS A 6 15.97 24.15 8.08
N THR A 7 17.02 23.40 8.43
CA THR A 7 17.08 21.94 8.23
C THR A 7 16.03 21.19 9.03
N ASN A 8 15.82 21.58 10.29
CA ASN A 8 14.85 20.90 11.17
C ASN A 8 13.43 21.19 10.72
N LEU A 9 13.16 22.40 10.26
CA LEU A 9 11.87 22.76 9.68
C LEU A 9 11.56 21.94 8.41
N ILE A 10 12.54 21.77 7.52
CA ILE A 10 12.37 20.96 6.30
C ILE A 10 12.14 19.48 6.66
N THR A 11 12.93 18.93 7.58
CA THR A 11 12.78 17.54 8.04
C THR A 11 11.40 17.33 8.68
N PHE A 12 10.94 18.29 9.49
CA PHE A 12 9.61 18.29 10.09
C PHE A 12 8.51 18.29 9.02
N ALA A 13 8.61 19.17 8.01
CA ALA A 13 7.66 19.23 6.91
C ALA A 13 7.57 17.90 6.15
N PHE A 14 8.71 17.28 5.81
CA PHE A 14 8.72 15.96 5.18
C PHE A 14 8.09 14.88 6.05
N THR A 15 8.33 14.93 7.36
CA THR A 15 7.75 13.98 8.32
C THR A 15 6.22 14.15 8.40
N LEU A 16 5.71 15.38 8.41
CA LEU A 16 4.27 15.65 8.33
C LEU A 16 3.64 15.14 7.03
N CYS A 17 4.33 15.30 5.89
CA CYS A 17 3.88 14.73 4.63
C CYS A 17 3.82 13.20 4.68
N CYS A 18 4.82 12.54 5.30
CA CYS A 18 4.80 11.09 5.50
C CYS A 18 3.59 10.65 6.33
N ILE A 19 3.29 11.35 7.43
CA ILE A 19 2.10 11.10 8.28
C ILE A 19 0.82 11.17 7.45
N ALA A 20 0.67 12.23 6.63
CA ALA A 20 -0.51 12.40 5.79
C ALA A 20 -0.66 11.29 4.75
N LEU A 21 0.44 10.87 4.11
CA LEU A 21 0.43 9.80 3.10
C LEU A 21 0.10 8.44 3.72
N TYR A 22 0.70 8.08 4.86
CA TYR A 22 0.38 6.83 5.55
C TYR A 22 -1.06 6.81 6.05
N ALA A 23 -1.56 7.92 6.63
CA ALA A 23 -2.95 8.02 7.05
C ALA A 23 -3.93 7.85 5.87
N ALA A 24 -3.63 8.46 4.72
CA ALA A 24 -4.43 8.31 3.50
C ALA A 24 -4.33 6.89 2.90
N ALA A 25 -3.20 6.20 3.05
CA ALA A 25 -3.07 4.81 2.65
C ALA A 25 -3.96 3.86 3.47
N PHE A 26 -4.23 4.17 4.75
CA PHE A 26 -5.07 3.33 5.61
C PHE A 26 -6.56 3.42 5.29
N SER A 27 -7.00 4.54 4.72
CA SER A 27 -8.40 4.77 4.34
C SER A 27 -8.74 4.19 2.95
N THR A 28 -7.75 3.72 2.20
CA THR A 28 -7.92 3.28 0.81
C THR A 28 -7.74 1.77 0.65
N TYR A 29 -8.32 1.22 -0.43
CA TYR A 29 -8.05 -0.13 -0.89
C TYR A 29 -6.65 -0.20 -1.47
N TRP A 30 -6.07 -1.40 -1.58
CA TRP A 30 -4.67 -1.61 -1.99
C TRP A 30 -4.54 -2.29 -3.35
N VAL A 31 -5.50 -3.13 -3.72
CA VAL A 31 -5.56 -3.79 -5.04
C VAL A 31 -6.89 -3.50 -5.70
N LYS A 32 -6.87 -3.39 -7.03
CA LYS A 32 -8.05 -3.33 -7.88
C LYS A 32 -7.93 -4.38 -8.97
N MET A 33 -8.97 -5.17 -9.13
CA MET A 33 -9.17 -6.08 -10.26
C MET A 33 -10.45 -5.68 -11.00
N LYS A 34 -10.38 -5.57 -12.32
CA LYS A 34 -11.47 -5.20 -13.20
C LYS A 34 -11.66 -6.33 -14.21
N ILE A 35 -12.85 -6.88 -14.25
CA ILE A 35 -13.24 -7.99 -15.10
C ILE A 35 -14.29 -7.44 -16.07
N HIS A 36 -13.96 -7.46 -17.35
CA HIS A 36 -14.81 -7.01 -18.45
C HIS A 36 -15.21 -8.18 -19.32
N LEU A 37 -16.50 -8.28 -19.65
CA LEU A 37 -16.98 -9.15 -20.72
C LEU A 37 -16.85 -8.37 -22.03
N VAL A 38 -15.92 -8.78 -22.90
CA VAL A 38 -15.50 -8.03 -24.11
C VAL A 38 -16.15 -8.55 -25.39
N GLY A 39 -16.91 -9.65 -25.32
CA GLY A 39 -17.68 -10.10 -26.46
C GLY A 39 -18.28 -11.47 -26.26
N VAL A 40 -19.45 -11.68 -26.88
CA VAL A 40 -20.12 -12.96 -26.98
C VAL A 40 -20.40 -13.18 -28.46
N SER A 41 -20.06 -14.34 -29.01
CA SER A 41 -20.42 -14.70 -30.39
C SER A 41 -21.94 -14.88 -30.61
N THR A 42 -22.75 -14.73 -29.56
CA THR A 42 -24.22 -14.72 -29.60
C THR A 42 -24.79 -13.35 -29.18
N PRO A 43 -25.74 -12.77 -29.94
CA PRO A 43 -26.18 -11.37 -29.81
C PRO A 43 -27.05 -11.05 -28.58
N THR A 44 -27.20 -11.98 -27.63
CA THR A 44 -28.19 -11.89 -26.55
C THR A 44 -27.60 -11.65 -25.16
N GLN A 45 -26.27 -11.66 -24.99
CA GLN A 45 -25.66 -11.36 -23.69
C GLN A 45 -25.05 -9.95 -23.65
N PRO A 46 -25.60 -9.04 -22.84
CA PRO A 46 -25.15 -7.66 -22.78
C PRO A 46 -23.85 -7.50 -21.94
N GLU A 47 -22.99 -6.54 -22.31
CA GLU A 47 -21.65 -6.32 -21.73
C GLU A 47 -21.70 -5.96 -20.23
N GLY A 48 -21.09 -6.78 -19.38
CA GLY A 48 -20.99 -6.55 -17.94
C GLY A 48 -19.58 -6.14 -17.50
N THR A 49 -19.48 -5.30 -16.47
CA THR A 49 -18.19 -4.98 -15.82
C THR A 49 -18.27 -5.28 -14.33
N THR A 50 -17.32 -6.05 -13.82
CA THR A 50 -17.14 -6.30 -12.39
C THR A 50 -15.84 -5.68 -11.91
N ILE A 51 -15.86 -4.93 -10.82
CA ILE A 51 -14.68 -4.34 -10.19
C ILE A 51 -14.57 -4.85 -8.76
N LEU A 52 -13.48 -5.54 -8.45
CA LEU A 52 -13.11 -5.97 -7.12
C LEU A 52 -12.03 -5.03 -6.57
N TYR A 53 -12.25 -4.49 -5.39
CA TYR A 53 -11.26 -3.77 -4.62
C TYR A 53 -10.93 -4.57 -3.37
N GLU A 54 -9.64 -4.79 -3.12
CA GLU A 54 -9.18 -5.58 -1.97
C GLU A 54 -8.43 -4.69 -0.98
N LYS A 55 -8.74 -4.90 0.29
CA LYS A 55 -8.08 -4.32 1.46
C LYS A 55 -7.79 -5.46 2.45
N TRP A 56 -6.88 -5.22 3.38
CA TRP A 56 -6.46 -6.23 4.37
C TRP A 56 -7.63 -6.83 5.19
N ASP A 57 -8.72 -6.09 5.39
CA ASP A 57 -9.91 -6.49 6.15
C ASP A 57 -11.17 -6.65 5.29
N LYS A 58 -11.23 -6.04 4.11
CA LYS A 58 -12.48 -5.88 3.34
C LYS A 58 -12.28 -6.04 1.85
N ASN A 59 -13.24 -6.71 1.22
CA ASN A 59 -13.39 -6.74 -0.22
C ASN A 59 -14.63 -5.93 -0.61
N LYS A 60 -14.48 -5.04 -1.58
CA LYS A 60 -15.59 -4.31 -2.19
C LYS A 60 -15.75 -4.76 -3.62
N LEU A 61 -16.91 -5.33 -3.91
CA LEU A 61 -17.34 -5.73 -5.23
C LEU A 61 -18.30 -4.67 -5.78
N THR A 62 -18.05 -4.20 -6.99
CA THR A 62 -18.95 -3.31 -7.72
C THR A 62 -19.26 -3.94 -9.07
N VAL A 63 -20.52 -4.30 -9.27
CA VAL A 63 -21.01 -4.93 -10.50
C VAL A 63 -21.83 -3.91 -11.26
N TYR A 64 -21.47 -3.68 -12.52
CA TYR A 64 -22.23 -2.91 -13.49
C TYR A 64 -22.92 -3.91 -14.41
N PRO A 65 -24.16 -4.33 -14.09
CA PRO A 65 -24.93 -5.19 -14.96
C PRO A 65 -25.28 -4.45 -16.24
N ALA A 66 -25.40 -5.20 -17.32
CA ALA A 66 -25.57 -4.61 -18.63
C ALA A 66 -26.98 -4.07 -18.90
N ALA A 67 -27.97 -4.46 -18.07
CA ALA A 67 -29.31 -3.88 -18.05
C ALA A 67 -29.34 -2.43 -17.49
N GLY A 68 -28.18 -1.87 -17.13
CA GLY A 68 -28.05 -0.61 -16.44
C GLY A 68 -28.17 -0.77 -14.92
N GLY A 69 -27.58 0.19 -14.19
CA GLY A 69 -27.52 0.19 -12.73
C GLY A 69 -26.15 -0.13 -12.16
N GLU A 70 -26.03 -0.06 -10.84
CA GLU A 70 -24.79 -0.33 -10.10
C GLU A 70 -25.14 -1.10 -8.83
N ILE A 71 -24.57 -2.29 -8.68
CA ILE A 71 -24.69 -3.10 -7.47
C ILE A 71 -23.36 -3.02 -6.72
N LYS A 72 -23.40 -2.49 -5.49
CA LYS A 72 -22.24 -2.41 -4.59
C LYS A 72 -22.43 -3.38 -3.43
N MET A 73 -21.49 -4.30 -3.28
CA MET A 73 -21.42 -5.22 -2.14
C MET A 73 -20.06 -5.03 -1.46
N THR A 74 -20.05 -4.88 -0.14
CA THR A 74 -18.83 -4.90 0.66
C THR A 74 -18.92 -6.08 1.61
N VAL A 75 -17.90 -6.92 1.61
CA VAL A 75 -17.84 -8.15 2.40
C VAL A 75 -16.55 -8.12 3.21
N ASP A 76 -16.66 -8.42 4.50
CA ASP A 76 -15.49 -8.60 5.34
C ASP A 76 -14.74 -9.87 4.89
N VAL A 77 -13.42 -9.82 4.84
CA VAL A 77 -12.63 -10.93 4.33
C VAL A 77 -12.24 -11.85 5.48
N GLU A 78 -13.00 -12.93 5.67
CA GLU A 78 -12.59 -13.98 6.59
C GLU A 78 -11.34 -14.70 6.09
N GLN A 79 -10.40 -14.93 7.02
CA GLN A 79 -9.22 -15.72 6.73
C GLN A 79 -9.61 -17.19 6.65
N THR A 80 -9.49 -17.75 5.46
CA THR A 80 -9.71 -19.17 5.17
C THR A 80 -8.41 -19.79 4.70
N ASP A 81 -8.32 -21.11 4.66
CA ASP A 81 -7.17 -21.78 4.04
C ASP A 81 -7.01 -21.40 2.56
N ALA A 82 -8.12 -20.97 1.93
CA ALA A 82 -8.16 -20.58 0.54
C ALA A 82 -7.53 -19.22 0.20
N ASN A 83 -7.32 -18.33 1.18
CA ASN A 83 -6.74 -17.00 0.97
C ASN A 83 -5.66 -16.64 2.00
N LYS A 84 -5.17 -17.64 2.74
CA LYS A 84 -4.31 -17.47 3.91
C LYS A 84 -3.01 -16.75 3.59
N ASN A 85 -2.34 -17.11 2.50
CA ASN A 85 -1.03 -16.56 2.18
C ASN A 85 -1.15 -15.11 1.68
N ALA A 86 -2.11 -14.81 0.80
CA ALA A 86 -2.38 -13.46 0.32
C ALA A 86 -2.79 -12.53 1.45
N GLN A 87 -3.68 -12.99 2.34
CA GLN A 87 -4.05 -12.23 3.53
C GLN A 87 -2.86 -11.95 4.45
N ASN A 88 -1.96 -12.92 4.63
CA ASN A 88 -0.75 -12.69 5.42
C ASN A 88 0.13 -11.60 4.80
N ILE A 89 0.29 -11.57 3.47
CA ILE A 89 1.02 -10.49 2.78
C ILE A 89 0.36 -9.12 3.04
N PHE A 90 -0.97 -9.03 2.92
CA PHE A 90 -1.70 -7.79 3.21
C PHE A 90 -1.53 -7.36 4.68
N LYS A 91 -1.74 -8.27 5.63
CA LYS A 91 -1.63 -7.99 7.07
C LYS A 91 -0.21 -7.58 7.45
N THR A 92 0.81 -8.28 6.95
CA THR A 92 2.21 -7.94 7.21
C THR A 92 2.58 -6.59 6.60
N SER A 93 2.25 -6.35 5.33
CA SER A 93 2.51 -5.08 4.67
C SER A 93 1.83 -3.92 5.41
N PHE A 94 0.55 -4.09 5.78
CA PHE A 94 -0.21 -3.10 6.54
C PHE A 94 0.35 -2.86 7.95
N ALA A 95 0.75 -3.90 8.67
CA ALA A 95 1.35 -3.79 10.00
C ALA A 95 2.64 -2.96 9.97
N PHE A 96 3.53 -3.20 9.00
CA PHE A 96 4.73 -2.39 8.83
C PHE A 96 4.42 -0.94 8.46
N ALA A 97 3.36 -0.69 7.67
CA ALA A 97 2.91 0.68 7.38
C ALA A 97 2.40 1.40 8.65
N ILE A 98 1.67 0.70 9.54
CA ILE A 98 1.24 1.25 10.84
C ILE A 98 2.44 1.58 11.72
N ILE A 99 3.43 0.69 11.78
CA ILE A 99 4.65 0.93 12.57
C ILE A 99 5.43 2.12 12.01
N ALA A 100 5.56 2.22 10.69
CA ALA A 100 6.17 3.38 10.03
C ALA A 100 5.42 4.69 10.33
N PHE A 101 4.07 4.65 10.31
CA PHE A 101 3.23 5.77 10.72
C PHE A 101 3.47 6.17 12.18
N ALA A 102 3.50 5.22 13.11
CA ALA A 102 3.79 5.51 14.51
C ALA A 102 5.17 6.17 14.68
N PHE A 103 6.22 5.64 14.03
CA PHE A 103 7.55 6.26 14.05
C PHE A 103 7.57 7.65 13.42
N SER A 104 6.77 7.91 12.38
CA SER A 104 6.63 9.24 11.79
C SER A 104 6.01 10.24 12.77
N VAL A 105 4.97 9.84 13.50
CA VAL A 105 4.33 10.67 14.54
C VAL A 105 5.32 10.96 15.66
N PHE A 106 6.00 9.94 16.18
CA PHE A 106 7.01 10.14 17.23
C PHE A 106 8.17 11.02 16.76
N SER A 107 8.63 10.85 15.51
CA SER A 107 9.67 11.70 14.92
C SER A 107 9.22 13.16 14.85
N ALA A 108 7.99 13.41 14.38
CA ALA A 108 7.44 14.76 14.30
C ALA A 108 7.32 15.41 15.68
N LEU A 109 6.85 14.66 16.69
CA LEU A 109 6.77 15.14 18.07
C LEU A 109 8.16 15.48 18.62
N MET A 110 9.16 14.61 18.44
CA MET A 110 10.52 14.85 18.92
C MET A 110 11.23 16.02 18.20
N ILE A 111 10.98 16.19 16.90
CA ILE A 111 11.49 17.35 16.15
C ILE A 111 10.79 18.63 16.63
N SER A 112 9.48 18.57 16.88
CA SER A 112 8.71 19.69 17.43
C SER A 112 9.22 20.09 18.82
N THR A 113 9.38 19.15 19.75
CA THR A 113 9.92 19.44 21.09
C THR A 113 11.33 20.02 20.99
N TYR A 114 12.19 19.54 20.09
CA TYR A 114 13.52 20.11 19.88
C TYR A 114 13.47 21.58 19.38
N MET A 115 12.50 21.93 18.52
CA MET A 115 12.35 23.30 18.03
C MET A 115 11.97 24.28 19.15
N PHE A 116 11.21 23.83 20.17
CA PHE A 116 10.77 24.67 21.29
C PHE A 116 11.68 24.60 22.54
N PHE A 117 12.29 23.45 22.82
CA PHE A 117 13.09 23.18 24.02
C PHE A 117 14.54 22.81 23.64
N LYS A 118 15.39 23.82 23.48
CA LYS A 118 16.77 23.71 22.95
C LYS A 118 17.80 22.91 23.79
N ARG A 119 17.41 22.20 24.87
CA ARG A 119 18.35 21.79 25.94
C ARG A 119 18.38 20.29 26.29
N MET A 120 17.95 19.40 25.40
CA MET A 120 17.98 17.96 25.69
C MET A 120 19.07 17.23 24.87
N PRO A 121 20.13 16.72 25.51
CA PRO A 121 21.31 16.17 24.81
C PRO A 121 21.01 14.89 24.01
N PHE A 122 19.98 14.12 24.38
CA PHE A 122 19.65 12.86 23.72
C PHE A 122 18.71 12.99 22.50
N HIS A 123 18.16 14.18 22.21
CA HIS A 123 17.13 14.34 21.18
C HIS A 123 17.64 14.02 19.77
N SER A 124 18.88 14.39 19.44
CA SER A 124 19.43 14.18 18.09
C SER A 124 19.49 12.70 17.71
N ILE A 125 20.04 11.88 18.61
CA ILE A 125 20.24 10.44 18.38
C ILE A 125 18.88 9.76 18.25
N ILE A 126 17.94 10.07 19.15
CA ILE A 126 16.59 9.50 19.13
C ILE A 126 15.86 9.83 17.83
N VAL A 127 15.88 11.09 17.37
CA VAL A 127 15.25 11.50 16.11
C VAL A 127 15.85 10.74 14.93
N LYS A 128 17.18 10.61 14.85
CA LYS A 128 17.85 9.86 13.78
C LYS A 128 17.42 8.40 13.76
N VAL A 129 17.38 7.74 14.91
CA VAL A 129 16.93 6.34 15.01
C VAL A 129 15.46 6.20 14.59
N LEU A 130 14.58 7.09 15.05
CA LEU A 130 13.16 7.06 14.66
C LEU A 130 12.97 7.25 13.15
N LEU A 131 13.73 8.16 12.52
CA LEU A 131 13.68 8.37 11.07
C LEU A 131 14.19 7.15 10.29
N VAL A 132 15.24 6.48 10.76
CA VAL A 132 15.74 5.23 10.17
C VAL A 132 14.69 4.13 10.27
N MET A 133 14.09 3.95 11.44
CA MET A 133 13.05 2.93 11.65
C MET A 133 11.80 3.20 10.81
N MET A 134 11.37 4.46 10.70
CA MET A 134 10.30 4.90 9.80
C MET A 134 10.60 4.48 8.35
N ALA A 135 11.81 4.76 7.85
CA ALA A 135 12.21 4.44 6.49
C ALA A 135 12.29 2.92 6.23
N VAL A 136 12.91 2.17 7.14
CA VAL A 136 13.02 0.71 7.03
C VAL A 136 11.65 0.05 7.05
N CYS A 137 10.77 0.41 7.99
CA CYS A 137 9.42 -0.16 8.05
C CYS A 137 8.58 0.22 6.82
N GLY A 138 8.67 1.46 6.33
CA GLY A 138 7.99 1.89 5.11
C GLY A 138 8.43 1.11 3.87
N LEU A 139 9.74 0.88 3.72
CA LEU A 139 10.29 0.06 2.64
C LEU A 139 9.89 -1.42 2.74
N ILE A 140 9.97 -2.02 3.94
CA ILE A 140 9.52 -3.40 4.16
C ILE A 140 8.04 -3.55 3.80
N SER A 141 7.20 -2.58 4.20
CA SER A 141 5.78 -2.58 3.85
C SER A 141 5.57 -2.60 2.33
N ALA A 142 6.21 -1.67 1.60
CA ALA A 142 6.08 -1.56 0.15
C ALA A 142 6.62 -2.80 -0.59
N LEU A 143 7.75 -3.35 -0.14
CA LEU A 143 8.39 -4.52 -0.74
C LEU A 143 7.64 -5.83 -0.46
N THR A 144 7.09 -6.00 0.74
CA THR A 144 6.30 -7.19 1.10
C THR A 144 5.12 -7.35 0.16
N PHE A 145 4.49 -6.24 -0.22
CA PHE A 145 3.36 -6.23 -1.16
C PHE A 145 3.72 -6.75 -2.55
N LEU A 146 4.96 -6.59 -3.01
CA LEU A 146 5.41 -7.18 -4.28
C LEU A 146 5.38 -8.71 -4.28
N GLY A 147 5.34 -9.34 -3.10
CA GLY A 147 5.17 -10.78 -2.93
C GLY A 147 3.73 -11.27 -3.12
N LEU A 148 2.75 -10.38 -3.31
CA LEU A 148 1.33 -10.73 -3.40
C LEU A 148 1.01 -11.73 -4.53
N PRO A 149 1.49 -11.57 -5.78
CA PRO A 149 1.17 -12.52 -6.86
C PRO A 149 1.60 -13.96 -6.52
N LYS A 150 2.79 -14.11 -5.94
CA LYS A 150 3.31 -15.42 -5.50
C LYS A 150 2.49 -16.02 -4.36
N ALA A 151 2.01 -15.19 -3.43
CA ALA A 151 1.14 -15.63 -2.34
C ALA A 151 -0.24 -16.09 -2.85
N MET A 152 -0.83 -15.33 -3.77
CA MET A 152 -2.08 -15.70 -4.43
C MET A 152 -1.94 -17.00 -5.25
N HIS A 153 -0.80 -17.20 -5.92
CA HIS A 153 -0.52 -18.46 -6.63
C HIS A 153 -0.51 -19.66 -5.67
N LYS A 154 0.13 -19.48 -4.50
CA LYS A 154 0.19 -20.51 -3.47
C LYS A 154 -1.19 -20.82 -2.88
N ASP A 155 -2.00 -19.80 -2.67
CA ASP A 155 -3.39 -19.97 -2.24
C ASP A 155 -4.20 -20.75 -3.28
N CYS A 156 -4.07 -20.42 -4.57
CA CYS A 156 -4.75 -21.14 -5.64
C CYS A 156 -4.36 -22.62 -5.70
N THR A 157 -3.07 -22.91 -5.66
CA THR A 157 -2.54 -24.29 -5.73
C THR A 157 -2.94 -25.12 -4.51
N ASN A 158 -2.93 -24.54 -3.31
CA ASN A 158 -3.38 -25.22 -2.09
C ASN A 158 -4.88 -25.61 -2.12
N ASN A 159 -5.70 -24.89 -2.87
CA ASN A 159 -7.13 -25.19 -3.02
C ASN A 159 -7.42 -26.26 -4.09
N GLY A 160 -6.40 -26.84 -4.73
CA GLY A 160 -6.59 -27.86 -5.78
C GLY A 160 -7.23 -27.31 -7.06
N LEU A 161 -7.14 -26.00 -7.31
CA LEU A 161 -7.65 -25.41 -8.55
C LEU A 161 -6.68 -25.74 -9.70
N ALA A 162 -7.16 -26.48 -10.70
CA ALA A 162 -6.32 -27.01 -11.79
C ALA A 162 -5.73 -25.93 -12.73
N ASN A 163 -6.24 -24.69 -12.68
CA ASN A 163 -5.93 -23.64 -13.67
C ASN A 163 -5.17 -22.45 -13.07
N CYS A 164 -4.40 -22.64 -12.00
CA CYS A 164 -3.64 -21.55 -11.38
C CYS A 164 -2.59 -20.93 -12.31
N GLU A 165 -1.91 -21.73 -13.14
CA GLU A 165 -0.86 -21.20 -14.04
C GLU A 165 -1.42 -20.46 -15.26
N GLN A 166 -2.69 -20.66 -15.60
CA GLN A 166 -3.31 -20.04 -16.79
C GLN A 166 -3.61 -18.54 -16.58
N LEU A 167 -3.59 -18.09 -15.32
CA LEU A 167 -3.94 -16.72 -14.95
C LEU A 167 -2.66 -15.91 -14.69
N ASN A 168 -2.33 -15.02 -15.64
CA ASN A 168 -1.15 -14.15 -15.58
C ASN A 168 -1.14 -13.22 -14.35
N TYR A 169 -2.27 -13.03 -13.65
CA TYR A 169 -2.32 -12.21 -12.45
C TYR A 169 -1.54 -12.80 -11.28
N TYR A 170 -1.26 -14.11 -11.29
CA TYR A 170 -0.40 -14.74 -10.30
C TYR A 170 1.09 -14.50 -10.53
N HIS A 171 1.48 -14.01 -11.71
CA HIS A 171 2.88 -13.77 -12.07
C HIS A 171 3.27 -12.29 -12.08
N LYS A 172 2.30 -11.38 -12.18
CA LYS A 172 2.56 -9.94 -12.32
C LYS A 172 1.72 -9.14 -11.34
N VAL A 173 2.33 -8.15 -10.69
CA VAL A 173 1.63 -7.20 -9.80
C VAL A 173 0.66 -6.29 -10.58
N ILE A 174 1.01 -5.98 -11.84
CA ILE A 174 0.22 -5.13 -12.74
C ILE A 174 0.10 -5.84 -14.07
N GLY A 175 -1.10 -5.89 -14.64
CA GLY A 175 -1.29 -6.49 -15.95
C GLY A 175 -2.70 -6.42 -16.49
N SER A 176 -2.82 -6.90 -17.73
CA SER A 176 -4.07 -7.19 -18.40
C SER A 176 -3.96 -8.55 -19.09
N GLN A 177 -5.03 -9.33 -19.11
CA GLN A 177 -5.13 -10.60 -19.84
C GLN A 177 -6.55 -10.77 -20.37
N VAL A 178 -6.67 -11.21 -21.62
CA VAL A 178 -7.93 -11.66 -22.20
C VAL A 178 -7.94 -13.18 -22.22
N ILE A 179 -9.02 -13.79 -21.74
CA ILE A 179 -9.23 -15.23 -21.71
C ILE A 179 -10.46 -15.55 -22.54
N GLU A 180 -10.30 -16.53 -23.42
CA GLU A 180 -11.42 -17.12 -24.16
C GLU A 180 -12.06 -18.22 -23.30
N TYR A 181 -13.36 -18.11 -23.04
CA TYR A 181 -14.15 -19.10 -22.33
C TYR A 181 -15.24 -19.64 -23.27
N ASN A 182 -15.24 -20.95 -23.52
CA ASN A 182 -16.16 -21.58 -24.46
C ASN A 182 -16.95 -22.75 -23.84
N PRO A 183 -18.00 -22.47 -23.05
CA PRO A 183 -18.90 -23.51 -22.55
C PRO A 183 -20.04 -23.82 -23.54
N THR A 184 -20.54 -22.83 -24.29
CA THR A 184 -21.68 -22.94 -25.23
C THR A 184 -21.61 -21.89 -26.36
N GLY A 185 -20.46 -21.25 -26.54
CA GLY A 185 -20.25 -20.05 -27.37
C GLY A 185 -19.00 -19.31 -26.90
N THR A 186 -18.30 -18.63 -27.81
CA THR A 186 -17.03 -17.95 -27.50
C THR A 186 -17.32 -16.66 -26.72
N VAL A 187 -16.93 -16.63 -25.45
CA VAL A 187 -16.96 -15.44 -24.59
C VAL A 187 -15.53 -14.98 -24.32
N TYR A 188 -15.26 -13.69 -24.50
CA TYR A 188 -13.98 -13.09 -24.15
C TYR A 188 -14.07 -12.33 -22.83
N ILE A 189 -13.23 -12.69 -21.86
CA ILE A 189 -13.15 -12.04 -20.55
C ILE A 189 -11.80 -11.33 -20.44
N GLU A 190 -11.82 -10.00 -20.32
CA GLU A 190 -10.63 -9.20 -20.05
C GLU A 190 -10.49 -8.94 -18.55
N TYR A 191 -9.38 -9.39 -17.97
CA TYR A 191 -8.93 -9.12 -16.62
C TYR A 191 -7.89 -8.02 -16.65
N LYS A 192 -8.09 -6.95 -15.87
CA LYS A 192 -7.11 -5.89 -15.61
C LYS A 192 -6.89 -5.80 -14.11
N TRP A 193 -5.65 -5.85 -13.65
CA TRP A 193 -5.34 -5.79 -12.23
C TRP A 193 -4.12 -4.92 -11.94
N GLY A 194 -4.07 -4.39 -10.73
CA GLY A 194 -2.95 -3.60 -10.25
C GLY A 194 -3.16 -3.05 -8.85
N PRO A 195 -2.10 -2.48 -8.25
CA PRO A 195 -2.23 -1.73 -7.03
C PRO A 195 -3.04 -0.47 -7.29
N THR A 196 -3.75 -0.05 -6.26
CA THR A 196 -4.48 1.22 -6.21
C THR A 196 -3.60 2.33 -5.63
N TYR A 197 -4.21 3.49 -5.41
CA TYR A 197 -3.57 4.62 -4.72
C TYR A 197 -3.08 4.27 -3.31
N GLY A 198 -3.69 3.32 -2.59
CA GLY A 198 -3.28 2.98 -1.22
C GLY A 198 -1.84 2.50 -1.12
N TRP A 199 -1.46 1.53 -1.97
CA TRP A 199 -0.08 1.06 -2.04
C TRP A 199 0.88 2.14 -2.57
N ALA A 200 0.46 2.91 -3.58
CA ALA A 200 1.27 4.00 -4.12
C ALA A 200 1.58 5.08 -3.06
N LEU A 201 0.61 5.39 -2.19
CA LEU A 201 0.79 6.33 -1.07
C LEU A 201 1.82 5.81 -0.06
N VAL A 202 1.80 4.50 0.26
CA VAL A 202 2.83 3.87 1.10
C VAL A 202 4.21 3.97 0.46
N LEU A 203 4.31 3.70 -0.85
CA LEU A 203 5.57 3.81 -1.59
C LEU A 203 6.12 5.26 -1.58
N CYS A 204 5.25 6.24 -1.81
CA CYS A 204 5.61 7.66 -1.73
C CYS A 204 6.01 8.07 -0.30
N GLY A 205 5.29 7.58 0.71
CA GLY A 205 5.63 7.80 2.12
C GLY A 205 6.99 7.22 2.50
N ALA A 206 7.28 6.00 2.02
CA ALA A 206 8.59 5.36 2.19
C ALA A 206 9.69 6.18 1.48
N GLY A 207 9.48 6.60 0.24
CA GLY A 207 10.43 7.45 -0.48
C GLY A 207 10.71 8.78 0.23
N LEU A 208 9.68 9.48 0.69
CA LEU A 208 9.83 10.72 1.45
C LEU A 208 10.51 10.51 2.80
N SER A 209 10.28 9.38 3.46
CA SER A 209 10.95 9.05 4.72
C SER A 209 12.46 8.86 4.55
N VAL A 210 12.89 8.26 3.43
CA VAL A 210 14.31 8.14 3.07
C VAL A 210 14.92 9.51 2.77
N ILE A 211 14.17 10.40 2.10
CA ILE A 211 14.59 11.78 1.86
C ILE A 211 14.75 12.54 3.19
N ALA A 212 13.76 12.46 4.08
CA ALA A 212 13.80 13.09 5.39
C ALA A 212 15.00 12.60 6.23
N MET A 213 15.22 11.28 6.25
CA MET A 213 16.39 10.66 6.87
C MET A 213 17.70 11.21 6.27
N SER A 214 17.84 11.20 4.94
CA SER A 214 19.06 11.64 4.26
C SER A 214 19.36 13.12 4.53
N PHE A 215 18.35 13.99 4.51
CA PHE A 215 18.51 15.40 4.85
C PHE A 215 18.91 15.60 6.31
N ASN A 216 18.30 14.85 7.23
CA ASN A 216 18.63 14.93 8.65
C ASN A 216 20.06 14.47 8.94
N PHE A 217 20.54 13.42 8.27
CA PHE A 217 21.93 12.96 8.42
C PHE A 217 22.94 13.93 7.79
N ALA A 218 22.66 14.45 6.59
CA ALA A 218 23.62 15.31 5.87
C ALA A 218 23.72 16.73 6.44
N ARG A 219 22.63 17.27 7.00
CA ARG A 219 22.54 18.68 7.41
C ARG A 219 22.04 18.89 8.83
N GLY A 220 21.70 17.81 9.54
CA GLY A 220 21.26 17.85 10.93
C GLY A 220 22.44 18.14 11.85
N LYS A 221 22.81 19.41 11.89
CA LYS A 221 23.63 20.00 12.93
C LYS A 221 22.78 20.14 14.18
N PHE A 222 22.69 19.06 14.94
CA PHE A 222 22.28 19.11 16.34
C PHE A 222 23.55 19.37 17.15
N ASP A 223 24.24 20.46 16.81
CA ASP A 223 25.61 20.67 17.28
C ASP A 223 25.62 20.89 18.80
N GLU A 224 26.56 20.20 19.42
CA GLU A 224 27.02 20.28 20.81
C GLU A 224 27.60 21.67 21.13
N GLU A 225 26.84 22.75 20.94
CA GLU A 225 27.29 24.12 21.22
C GLU A 225 27.40 24.46 22.72
N THR A 226 27.37 23.48 23.63
CA THR A 226 27.55 23.72 25.07
C THR A 226 28.59 22.78 25.68
N ALA A 227 29.86 23.03 25.38
CA ALA A 227 30.96 22.65 26.25
C ALA A 227 32.15 23.63 26.11
N HIS A 228 31.90 24.93 26.31
CA HIS A 228 32.93 25.90 26.71
C HIS A 228 32.33 26.92 27.67
#